data_AF-A0A1H4D649-F1
#
_entry.id   AF-A0A1H4D649-F1
#
_cell.length_a   1.000
_cell.length_b   1.000
_cell.length_c   1.000
_cell.angle_alpha   90.00
_cell.angle_beta   90.00
_cell.angle_gamma   90.00
#
_symmetry.space_group_name_H-M   'P 1'
#
loop_
_entity.id
_entity.type
_entity.pdbx_description
1 polymer ?
#
loop_
_entity_poly.entity_id
_entity_poly.type
_entity_poly.pdbx_seq_one_letter_code
_entity_poly.pdbx_strand_id
1 'polypeptide(L)'
;MPGRQTLTVQINFALITGLSSEFQGFARQLHDESIYAFVNATTVPDPTIRQVVRSQFASGRSLDRQNPTPSALGSDYKAFGLILWDSLEAMYGKAKREHWNTQLTRLNDARNAIAHNDEKKLAEVRAVQPLDLVHARKWRTMLNAITIGIDSVVTVHLSKLMGHAPW
;
A
#
# COMPACT_ATOMS: atom_id res chain seq x y z
N MET A 1 -28.76 5.52 25.61
CA MET A 1 -29.02 6.42 24.47
C MET A 1 -28.50 5.79 23.18
N PRO A 2 -29.38 5.39 22.25
CA PRO A 2 -29.01 4.73 20.98
C PRO A 2 -27.98 5.49 20.13
N GLY A 3 -28.00 6.83 20.17
CA GLY A 3 -27.11 7.66 19.34
C GLY A 3 -25.61 7.56 19.65
N ARG A 4 -25.20 7.25 20.90
CA ARG A 4 -23.78 7.18 21.27
C ARG A 4 -23.07 5.96 20.68
N GLN A 5 -23.78 4.83 20.58
CA GLN A 5 -23.24 3.61 19.98
C GLN A 5 -23.07 3.79 18.47
N THR A 6 -24.06 4.36 17.79
CA THR A 6 -23.98 4.68 16.36
C THR A 6 -22.83 5.64 16.05
N LEU A 7 -22.66 6.70 16.83
CA LEU A 7 -21.53 7.64 16.67
C LEU A 7 -20.17 6.92 16.78
N THR A 8 -20.04 6.03 17.76
CA THR A 8 -18.81 5.26 17.96
C THR A 8 -18.49 4.36 16.77
N VAL A 9 -19.51 3.71 16.19
CA VAL A 9 -19.35 2.88 14.98
C VAL A 9 -18.89 3.74 13.80
N GLN A 10 -19.52 4.90 13.59
CA GLN A 10 -19.17 5.80 12.49
C GLN A 10 -17.74 6.34 12.63
N ILE A 11 -17.29 6.66 13.84
CA ILE A 11 -15.90 7.06 14.10
C ILE A 11 -14.93 5.92 13.77
N ASN A 12 -15.23 4.68 14.19
CA ASN A 12 -14.37 3.54 13.87
C ASN A 12 -14.30 3.31 12.35
N PHE A 13 -15.42 3.46 11.64
CA PHE A 13 -15.49 3.35 10.19
C PHE A 13 -14.64 4.41 9.49
N ALA A 14 -14.72 5.66 9.95
CA ALA A 14 -13.88 6.75 9.45
C ALA A 14 -12.39 6.48 9.68
N LEU A 15 -12.00 5.92 10.83
CA LEU A 15 -10.61 5.54 11.10
C LEU A 15 -10.12 4.44 10.17
N ILE A 16 -10.92 3.39 9.95
CA ILE A 16 -10.54 2.25 9.11
C ILE A 16 -10.39 2.67 7.65
N THR A 17 -11.35 3.44 7.13
CA THR A 17 -11.30 3.97 5.76
C THR A 17 -10.13 4.94 5.59
N GLY A 18 -9.90 5.81 6.57
CA GLY A 18 -8.74 6.71 6.60
C GLY A 18 -7.40 5.97 6.54
N LEU A 19 -7.22 4.92 7.35
CA LEU A 19 -5.97 4.13 7.34
C LEU A 19 -5.63 3.53 5.96
N SER A 20 -6.63 2.99 5.25
CA SER A 20 -6.42 2.46 3.90
C SER A 20 -6.06 3.57 2.90
N SER A 21 -6.74 4.72 2.97
CA SER A 21 -6.44 5.88 2.12
C SER A 21 -5.05 6.46 2.36
N GLU A 22 -4.65 6.63 3.63
CA GLU A 22 -3.31 7.14 3.99
C GLU A 22 -2.21 6.19 3.49
N PHE A 23 -2.40 4.88 3.69
CA PHE A 23 -1.44 3.90 3.17
C PHE A 23 -1.38 3.87 1.64
N GLN A 24 -2.52 4.07 0.96
CA GLN A 24 -2.54 4.23 -0.50
C GLN A 24 -1.75 5.48 -0.93
N GLY A 25 -1.88 6.59 -0.20
CA GLY A 25 -1.11 7.81 -0.41
C GLY A 25 0.39 7.56 -0.28
N PHE A 26 0.82 6.93 0.82
CA PHE A 26 2.22 6.51 1.02
C PHE A 26 2.72 5.65 -0.15
N ALA A 27 1.98 4.61 -0.53
CA ALA A 27 2.42 3.69 -1.58
C ALA A 27 2.56 4.37 -2.94
N ARG A 28 1.69 5.34 -3.25
CA ARG A 28 1.79 6.17 -4.46
C ARG A 28 3.00 7.09 -4.42
N GLN A 29 3.23 7.75 -3.28
CA GLN A 29 4.37 8.64 -3.11
C GLN A 29 5.70 7.88 -3.24
N LEU A 30 5.84 6.73 -2.57
CA LEU A 30 7.06 5.93 -2.68
C LEU A 30 7.30 5.43 -4.11
N HIS A 31 6.23 5.08 -4.82
CA HIS A 31 6.32 4.72 -6.24
C HIS A 31 6.79 5.91 -7.09
N ASP A 32 6.23 7.10 -6.87
CA ASP A 32 6.68 8.32 -7.55
C ASP A 32 8.16 8.60 -7.26
N GLU A 33 8.58 8.56 -5.99
CA GLU A 33 9.99 8.72 -5.57
C GLU A 33 10.91 7.69 -6.23
N SER A 34 10.45 6.44 -6.37
CA SER A 34 11.17 5.39 -7.11
C SER A 34 11.36 5.75 -8.59
N ILE A 35 10.32 6.30 -9.24
CA ILE A 35 10.41 6.77 -10.64
C ILE A 35 11.42 7.92 -10.74
N TYR A 36 11.35 8.89 -9.82
CA TYR A 36 12.27 10.02 -9.79
C TYR A 36 13.72 9.56 -9.66
N ALA A 37 14.02 8.69 -8.68
CA ALA A 37 15.35 8.16 -8.44
C ALA A 37 15.87 7.41 -9.68
N PHE A 38 15.06 6.49 -10.22
CA PHE A 38 15.41 5.71 -11.40
C PHE A 38 15.74 6.60 -12.60
N VAL A 39 14.88 7.56 -12.95
CA VAL A 39 15.10 8.40 -14.12
C VAL A 39 16.28 9.34 -13.93
N ASN A 40 16.51 9.86 -12.73
CA ASN A 40 17.66 10.70 -12.43
C ASN A 40 18.99 9.94 -12.52
N ALA A 41 18.99 8.63 -12.25
CA ALA A 41 20.16 7.78 -12.43
C ALA A 41 20.44 7.44 -13.92
N THR A 42 19.45 7.61 -14.82
CA THR A 42 19.69 7.39 -16.26
C THR A 42 20.47 8.54 -16.90
N THR A 43 21.37 8.21 -17.83
CA THR A 43 22.18 9.19 -18.57
C THR A 43 21.41 9.90 -19.70
N VAL A 44 20.08 9.92 -19.66
CA VAL A 44 19.24 10.55 -20.70
C VAL A 44 19.40 12.07 -20.63
N PRO A 45 20.09 12.72 -21.60
CA PRO A 45 20.43 14.14 -21.47
C PRO A 45 19.20 15.03 -21.68
N ASP A 46 18.34 14.64 -22.63
CA ASP A 46 17.18 15.42 -23.06
C ASP A 46 16.08 15.44 -21.97
N PRO A 47 15.70 16.62 -21.45
CA PRO A 47 14.64 16.75 -20.44
C PRO A 47 13.27 16.27 -20.92
N THR A 48 12.95 16.42 -22.21
CA THR A 48 11.70 15.96 -22.82
C THR A 48 11.64 14.45 -22.80
N ILE A 49 12.72 13.78 -23.20
CA ILE A 49 12.79 12.31 -23.17
C ILE A 49 12.69 11.81 -21.73
N ARG A 50 13.37 12.45 -20.77
CA ARG A 50 13.22 12.12 -19.34
C ARG A 50 11.78 12.22 -18.86
N GLN A 51 11.06 13.28 -19.26
CA GLN A 51 9.66 13.43 -18.90
C GLN A 51 8.78 12.32 -19.51
N VAL A 52 9.02 11.95 -20.76
CA VAL A 52 8.31 10.83 -21.41
C VAL A 52 8.56 9.52 -20.67
N VAL A 53 9.80 9.22 -20.28
CA VAL A 53 10.14 8.02 -19.50
C VAL A 53 9.40 8.04 -18.16
N ARG A 54 9.41 9.16 -17.44
CA ARG A 54 8.70 9.30 -16.16
C ARG A 54 7.20 9.06 -16.32
N SER A 55 6.59 9.68 -17.32
CA SER A 55 5.17 9.48 -17.64
C SER A 55 4.86 8.02 -17.99
N GLN A 56 5.77 7.32 -18.67
CA GLN A 56 5.58 5.91 -19.01
C GLN A 56 5.60 5.02 -17.77
N PHE A 57 6.53 5.25 -16.83
CA PHE A 57 6.58 4.50 -15.57
C PHE A 57 5.41 4.80 -14.63
N ALA A 58 4.90 6.04 -14.63
CA ALA A 58 3.71 6.41 -13.88
C ALA A 58 2.41 5.89 -14.54
N SER A 59 2.45 5.67 -15.86
CA SER A 59 1.28 5.23 -16.61
C SER A 59 0.78 3.87 -16.13
N GLY A 60 -0.53 3.76 -15.94
CA GLY A 60 -1.15 2.49 -15.57
C GLY A 60 -0.89 2.04 -14.13
N ARG A 61 -0.38 2.92 -13.25
CA ARG A 61 -0.25 2.63 -11.81
C ARG A 61 -1.59 2.14 -11.25
N SER A 62 -1.61 0.91 -10.73
CA SER A 62 -2.80 0.22 -10.21
C SER A 62 -3.41 1.00 -9.06
N LEU A 63 -2.55 1.57 -8.19
CA LEU A 63 -2.96 2.41 -7.06
C LEU A 63 -3.69 3.71 -7.45
N ASP A 64 -3.71 4.10 -8.73
CA ASP A 64 -4.53 5.22 -9.19
C ASP A 64 -6.01 4.83 -9.37
N ARG A 65 -6.29 3.54 -9.50
CA ARG A 65 -7.62 3.00 -9.84
C ARG A 65 -8.17 2.05 -8.79
N GLN A 66 -7.31 1.50 -7.94
CA GLN A 66 -7.64 0.42 -7.01
C GLN A 66 -7.11 0.71 -5.61
N ASN A 67 -7.68 0.02 -4.63
CA ASN A 67 -7.21 0.02 -3.25
C ASN A 67 -5.78 -0.58 -3.16
N PRO A 68 -5.02 -0.27 -2.09
CA PRO A 68 -3.68 -0.81 -1.87
C PRO A 68 -3.71 -2.27 -1.43
N THR A 69 -4.14 -3.14 -2.33
CA THR A 69 -4.14 -4.60 -2.16
C THR A 69 -2.74 -5.15 -2.43
N PRO A 70 -2.42 -6.38 -1.95
CA PRO A 70 -1.16 -7.02 -2.29
C PRO A 70 -0.90 -7.11 -3.80
N SER A 71 -1.94 -7.38 -4.59
CA SER A 71 -1.83 -7.48 -6.04
C SER A 71 -1.50 -6.12 -6.69
N ALA A 72 -2.19 -5.04 -6.28
CA ALA A 72 -1.95 -3.70 -6.80
C ALA A 72 -0.53 -3.22 -6.46
N LEU A 73 -0.11 -3.36 -5.21
CA LEU A 73 1.25 -3.03 -4.77
C LEU A 73 2.29 -3.82 -5.56
N GLY A 74 2.12 -5.14 -5.66
CA GLY A 74 3.07 -5.98 -6.38
C GLY A 74 3.16 -5.65 -7.87
N SER A 75 2.06 -5.25 -8.50
CA SER A 75 2.02 -4.93 -9.93
C SER A 75 2.75 -3.63 -10.25
N ASP A 76 2.63 -2.62 -9.40
CA ASP A 76 3.20 -1.28 -9.66
C ASP A 76 4.74 -1.28 -9.63
N TYR A 77 5.36 -2.20 -8.87
CA TYR A 77 6.82 -2.34 -8.83
C TYR A 77 7.42 -3.24 -9.93
N LYS A 78 6.59 -3.97 -10.71
CA LYS A 78 7.08 -4.82 -11.80
C LYS A 78 7.82 -4.03 -12.88
N ALA A 79 7.44 -2.78 -13.12
CA ALA A 79 8.10 -1.90 -14.08
C ALA A 79 9.58 -1.67 -13.74
N PHE A 80 9.96 -1.76 -12.47
CA PHE A 80 11.35 -1.67 -12.01
C PHE A 80 12.07 -3.04 -12.00
N GLY A 81 11.43 -4.11 -12.46
CA GLY A 81 11.95 -5.47 -12.33
C GLY A 81 11.92 -6.01 -10.89
N LEU A 82 11.13 -5.41 -10.01
CA LEU A 82 11.01 -5.82 -8.60
C LEU A 82 9.78 -6.72 -8.41
N ILE A 83 10.01 -7.96 -7.96
CA ILE A 83 8.96 -8.80 -7.40
C ILE A 83 8.85 -8.48 -5.90
N LEU A 84 8.00 -7.50 -5.58
CA LEU A 84 7.94 -6.88 -4.26
C LEU A 84 7.76 -7.89 -3.11
N TRP A 85 6.76 -8.78 -3.23
CA TRP A 85 6.40 -9.69 -2.15
C TRP A 85 7.44 -10.78 -1.91
N ASP A 86 8.08 -11.28 -2.97
CA ASP A 86 9.16 -12.26 -2.86
C ASP A 86 10.39 -11.63 -2.19
N SER A 87 10.64 -10.35 -2.48
CA SER A 87 11.73 -9.60 -1.86
C SER A 87 11.45 -9.29 -0.38
N LEU A 88 10.20 -8.97 -0.02
CA LEU A 88 9.78 -8.84 1.38
C LEU A 88 9.87 -10.17 2.13
N GLU A 89 9.51 -11.28 1.48
CA GLU A 89 9.66 -12.62 2.05
C GLU A 89 11.13 -12.99 2.25
N ALA A 90 12.00 -12.71 1.28
CA ALA A 90 13.43 -12.95 1.42
C ALA A 90 14.03 -12.15 2.58
N MET A 91 13.57 -10.91 2.80
CA MET A 91 14.10 -10.02 3.85
C MET A 91 13.52 -10.29 5.24
N TYR A 92 12.23 -10.59 5.35
CA TYR A 92 11.52 -10.66 6.63
C TYR A 92 10.89 -12.02 6.94
N GLY A 93 10.97 -12.98 6.02
CA GLY A 93 10.45 -14.33 6.16
C GLY A 93 9.00 -14.49 5.71
N LYS A 94 8.66 -15.72 5.29
CA LYS A 94 7.35 -16.13 4.77
C LYS A 94 6.19 -15.79 5.70
N ALA A 95 6.32 -16.09 6.99
CA ALA A 95 5.25 -15.87 7.97
C ALA A 95 4.85 -14.38 8.06
N LYS A 96 5.83 -13.47 8.00
CA LYS A 96 5.57 -12.03 8.05
C LYS A 96 4.91 -11.55 6.76
N ARG A 97 5.38 -12.02 5.60
CA ARG A 97 4.78 -11.73 4.30
C ARG A 97 3.32 -12.18 4.24
N GLU A 98 3.02 -13.40 4.68
CA GLU A 98 1.65 -13.93 4.71
C GLU A 98 0.74 -13.14 5.65
N HIS A 99 1.26 -12.77 6.82
CA HIS A 99 0.54 -11.93 7.77
C HIS A 99 0.17 -10.57 7.17
N TRP A 100 1.14 -9.88 6.55
CA TRP A 100 0.91 -8.60 5.90
C TRP A 100 -0.11 -8.68 4.76
N ASN A 101 0.02 -9.67 3.87
CA ASN A 101 -0.95 -9.87 2.80
C ASN A 101 -2.37 -10.08 3.34
N THR A 102 -2.51 -10.95 4.35
CA THR A 102 -3.80 -11.22 4.97
C THR A 102 -4.41 -9.97 5.58
N GLN A 103 -3.62 -9.17 6.30
CA GLN A 103 -4.12 -7.97 6.96
C GLN A 103 -4.45 -6.85 5.97
N LEU A 104 -3.67 -6.67 4.90
CA LEU A 104 -4.00 -5.73 3.83
C LEU A 104 -5.29 -6.11 3.11
N THR A 105 -5.50 -7.39 2.81
CA THR A 105 -6.76 -7.86 2.21
C THR A 105 -7.93 -7.53 3.12
N ARG A 106 -7.86 -7.91 4.42
CA ARG A 106 -8.93 -7.62 5.38
C ARG A 106 -9.22 -6.14 5.56
N LEU A 107 -8.20 -5.29 5.59
CA LEU A 107 -8.36 -3.84 5.68
C LEU A 107 -9.12 -3.29 4.47
N ASN A 108 -8.75 -3.74 3.26
CA ASN A 108 -9.38 -3.28 2.03
C ASN A 108 -10.81 -3.82 1.87
N ASP A 109 -11.07 -5.06 2.31
CA ASP A 109 -12.43 -5.61 2.37
C ASP A 109 -13.31 -4.81 3.33
N ALA A 110 -12.79 -4.47 4.52
CA ALA A 110 -13.46 -3.61 5.47
C ALA A 110 -13.75 -2.22 4.89
N ARG A 111 -12.76 -1.58 4.26
CA ARG A 111 -12.94 -0.29 3.57
C ARG A 111 -14.06 -0.38 2.54
N ASN A 112 -14.06 -1.39 1.68
CA ASN A 112 -15.06 -1.56 0.63
C ASN A 112 -16.46 -1.77 1.21
N ALA A 113 -16.59 -2.62 2.23
CA ALA A 113 -17.87 -2.84 2.90
C ALA A 113 -18.43 -1.55 3.53
N ILE A 114 -17.57 -0.77 4.19
CA ILE A 114 -17.93 0.52 4.79
C ILE A 114 -18.31 1.54 3.70
N ALA A 115 -17.48 1.70 2.67
CA ALA A 115 -17.67 2.71 1.63
C ALA A 115 -18.95 2.48 0.81
N HIS A 116 -19.33 1.22 0.61
CA HIS A 116 -20.57 0.86 -0.08
C HIS A 116 -21.78 0.71 0.85
N ASN A 117 -21.60 0.88 2.16
CA ASN A 117 -22.61 0.64 3.19
C ASN A 117 -23.34 -0.71 2.99
N ASP A 118 -22.57 -1.75 2.63
CA ASP A 118 -23.07 -3.07 2.27
C ASP A 118 -23.18 -3.92 3.54
N GLU A 119 -24.38 -4.00 4.12
CA GLU A 119 -24.62 -4.70 5.40
C GLU A 119 -24.24 -6.19 5.35
N LYS A 120 -24.39 -6.84 4.19
CA LYS A 120 -23.99 -8.24 4.02
C LYS A 120 -22.47 -8.36 4.13
N LYS A 121 -21.72 -7.53 3.39
CA LYS A 121 -20.25 -7.53 3.48
C LYS A 121 -19.75 -7.07 4.84
N LEU A 122 -20.43 -6.12 5.48
CA LEU A 122 -20.09 -5.69 6.84
C LEU A 122 -20.25 -6.85 7.83
N ALA A 123 -21.30 -7.66 7.70
CA ALA A 123 -21.47 -8.87 8.51
C ALA A 123 -20.36 -9.90 8.25
N GLU A 124 -20.02 -10.16 6.98
CA GLU A 124 -18.94 -11.08 6.59
C GLU A 124 -17.58 -10.62 7.16
N VAL A 125 -17.24 -9.34 7.03
CA VAL A 125 -15.99 -8.79 7.56
C VAL A 125 -15.98 -8.86 9.10
N ARG A 126 -17.09 -8.51 9.77
CA ARG A 126 -17.22 -8.57 11.23
C ARG A 126 -17.09 -9.99 11.79
N ALA A 127 -17.52 -11.00 11.05
CA ALA A 127 -17.36 -12.40 11.43
C ALA A 127 -15.89 -12.83 11.44
N VAL A 128 -15.06 -12.26 10.58
CA VAL A 128 -13.61 -12.52 10.53
C VAL A 128 -12.86 -11.66 11.55
N GLN A 129 -13.23 -10.38 11.68
CA GLN A 129 -12.55 -9.43 12.53
C GLN A 129 -13.46 -8.26 12.94
N PRO A 130 -13.54 -7.91 14.23
CA PRO A 130 -14.32 -6.75 14.67
C PRO A 130 -13.86 -5.43 14.03
N LEU A 131 -14.83 -4.58 13.67
CA LEU A 131 -14.60 -3.23 13.14
C LEU A 131 -14.61 -2.20 14.28
N ASP A 132 -13.68 -2.37 15.21
CA ASP A 132 -13.54 -1.53 16.40
C ASP A 132 -12.20 -0.78 16.43
N LEU A 133 -12.05 0.09 17.43
CA LEU A 133 -10.83 0.88 17.62
C LEU A 133 -9.58 0.02 17.88
N VAL A 134 -9.73 -1.14 18.53
CA VAL A 134 -8.60 -2.03 18.83
C VAL A 134 -8.02 -2.58 17.53
N HIS A 135 -8.89 -3.02 16.61
CA HIS A 135 -8.48 -3.56 15.33
C HIS A 135 -7.99 -2.47 14.37
N ALA A 136 -8.59 -1.28 14.39
CA ALA A 136 -8.06 -0.12 13.68
C ALA A 136 -6.61 0.20 14.12
N ARG A 137 -6.33 0.17 15.43
CA ARG A 137 -4.96 0.36 15.95
C ARG A 137 -4.00 -0.75 15.54
N LYS A 138 -4.45 -2.01 15.52
CA LYS A 138 -3.65 -3.14 15.03
C LYS A 138 -3.29 -2.97 13.55
N TRP A 139 -4.25 -2.57 12.72
CA TRP A 139 -3.99 -2.25 11.32
C TRP A 139 -3.00 -1.10 11.17
N ARG A 140 -3.16 0.00 11.93
CA ARG A 140 -2.18 1.10 11.91
C ARG A 140 -0.76 0.62 12.21
N THR A 141 -0.58 -0.19 13.27
CA THR A 141 0.74 -0.73 13.62
C THR A 141 1.31 -1.62 12.51
N MET A 142 0.46 -2.47 11.91
CA MET A 142 0.86 -3.33 10.78
C MET A 142 1.23 -2.50 9.54
N LEU A 143 0.48 -1.45 9.22
CA LEU A 143 0.76 -0.53 8.13
C LEU A 143 2.09 0.20 8.33
N ASN A 144 2.39 0.67 9.54
CA ASN A 144 3.70 1.27 9.82
C ASN A 144 4.83 0.26 9.57
N ALA A 145 4.66 -0.99 10.00
CA ALA A 145 5.67 -2.03 9.79
C ALA A 145 5.84 -2.39 8.32
N ILE A 146 4.76 -2.42 7.53
CA ILE A 146 4.85 -2.74 6.10
C ILE A 146 5.42 -1.57 5.29
N THR A 147 5.11 -0.32 5.66
CA THR A 147 5.71 0.88 5.07
C THR A 147 7.23 0.83 5.17
N ILE A 148 7.76 0.56 6.37
CA ILE A 148 9.22 0.41 6.58
C ILE A 148 9.77 -0.76 5.74
N GLY A 149 9.03 -1.87 5.67
CA GLY A 149 9.44 -3.04 4.91
C GLY A 149 9.54 -2.79 3.41
N ILE A 150 8.51 -2.17 2.83
CA ILE A 150 8.46 -1.82 1.40
C ILE A 150 9.57 -0.82 1.09
N ASP A 151 9.70 0.24 1.89
CA ASP A 151 10.77 1.25 1.73
C ASP A 151 12.16 0.61 1.71
N SER A 152 12.44 -0.29 2.66
CA SER A 152 13.73 -1.00 2.73
C SER A 152 13.99 -1.87 1.50
N VAL A 153 12.99 -2.64 1.06
CA VAL A 153 13.12 -3.52 -0.12
C VAL A 153 13.32 -2.71 -1.39
N VAL A 154 12.55 -1.65 -1.58
CA VAL A 154 12.64 -0.77 -2.75
C VAL A 154 14.00 -0.06 -2.76
N THR A 155 14.46 0.45 -1.61
CA THR A 155 15.79 1.06 -1.45
C THR A 155 16.88 0.10 -1.90
N VAL A 156 16.88 -1.14 -1.38
CA VAL A 156 17.87 -2.16 -1.72
C VAL A 156 17.83 -2.50 -3.20
N HIS A 157 16.64 -2.64 -3.79
CA HIS A 157 16.48 -2.96 -5.21
C HIS A 157 17.00 -1.85 -6.12
N LEU A 158 16.55 -0.62 -5.90
CA LEU A 158 16.97 0.53 -6.70
C LEU A 158 18.47 0.81 -6.52
N SER A 159 19.02 0.62 -5.31
CA SER A 159 20.45 0.78 -5.08
C SER A 159 21.28 -0.17 -5.92
N LYS A 160 20.85 -1.42 -6.07
CA LYS A 160 21.51 -2.41 -6.94
C LYS A 160 21.41 -2.04 -8.41
N LEU A 161 20.28 -1.48 -8.83
CA LEU A 161 20.03 -1.12 -10.21
C LEU A 161 20.84 0.11 -10.63
N MET A 162 20.96 1.11 -9.75
CA MET A 162 21.57 2.41 -10.05
C MET A 162 23.04 2.51 -9.60
N GLY A 163 23.49 1.65 -8.70
CA GLY A 163 24.84 1.67 -8.13
C GLY A 163 25.02 2.63 -6.94
N HIS A 164 23.96 3.32 -6.50
CA HIS A 164 23.95 4.21 -5.33
C HIS A 164 22.55 4.24 -4.69
N ALA A 165 22.45 4.71 -3.45
CA ALA A 165 21.16 4.82 -2.74
C ALA A 165 20.19 5.80 -3.45
N PRO A 166 18.88 5.47 -3.54
CA PRO A 166 17.88 6.35 -4.14
C PRO A 166 17.48 7.55 -3.26
N TRP A 167 17.60 7.41 -1.95
CA TRP A 167 17.43 8.43 -0.91
C TRP A 167 18.35 8.15 0.28
#